data_AF-A0A1M6D408-F1
#
_entry.id   AF-A0A1M6D408-F1
#
_cell.length_a   1.000
_cell.length_b   1.000
_cell.length_c   1.000
_cell.angle_alpha   90.00
_cell.angle_beta   90.00
_cell.angle_gamma   90.00
#
_symmetry.space_group_name_H-M   'P 1'
#
loop_
_entity.id
_entity.type
_entity.pdbx_description
1 polymer ?
#
loop_
_entity_poly.entity_id
_entity_poly.type
_entity_poly.pdbx_seq_one_letter_code
_entity_poly.pdbx_strand_id
1 'polypeptide(L)'
;MNQHQRKKKFLKFPEYPGGKEAFKKYIKENLKYPEEALQKRVEGGVQLSAAIDDNGNVLDVTVEKGLGAGCDEEAVRLIENVQFGGVKNRGVRLKTRKKFRIEFKLPKGKNLKYTVKKSPEKTEAQNSKFKGCSYSINLKPPYN
;
A
#
# COMPACT_ATOMS: atom_id res chain seq x y z
N MET A 1 -35.46 35.64 9.24
CA MET A 1 -34.43 35.38 10.28
C MET A 1 -34.12 33.88 10.26
N ASN A 2 -33.25 33.42 9.36
CA ASN A 2 -32.99 31.98 9.16
C ASN A 2 -32.14 31.43 10.31
N GLN A 3 -32.81 30.80 11.27
CA GLN A 3 -32.20 29.99 12.31
C GLN A 3 -31.46 28.82 11.64
N HIS A 4 -30.17 29.01 11.33
CA HIS A 4 -29.24 27.91 11.12
C HIS A 4 -29.16 27.14 12.43
N GLN A 5 -30.03 26.16 12.63
CA GLN A 5 -29.84 25.18 13.68
C GLN A 5 -28.53 24.46 13.39
N ARG A 6 -27.44 24.94 14.01
CA ARG A 6 -26.18 24.19 14.09
C ARG A 6 -26.54 22.87 14.75
N LYS A 7 -26.72 21.81 13.96
CA LYS A 7 -26.91 20.44 14.45
C LYS A 7 -25.77 20.17 15.43
N LYS A 8 -26.06 20.30 16.74
CA LYS A 8 -25.10 19.97 17.78
C LYS A 8 -24.76 18.51 17.57
N LYS A 9 -23.53 18.23 17.14
CA LYS A 9 -23.02 16.85 17.02
C LYS A 9 -22.83 16.34 18.45
N PHE A 10 -23.88 15.76 19.00
CA PHE A 10 -23.89 15.22 20.36
C PHE A 10 -23.06 13.93 20.47
N LEU A 11 -22.94 13.17 19.38
CA LEU A 11 -22.17 11.93 19.32
C LEU A 11 -20.78 12.20 18.73
N LYS A 12 -19.76 11.76 19.47
CA LYS A 12 -18.42 11.60 18.94
C LYS A 12 -18.28 10.19 18.37
N PHE A 13 -17.51 10.04 17.32
CA PHE A 13 -17.24 8.75 16.69
C PHE A 13 -15.80 8.33 17.01
N PRO A 14 -15.54 7.03 17.19
CA PRO A 14 -14.17 6.55 17.40
C PRO A 14 -13.31 6.91 16.20
N GLU A 15 -12.13 7.48 16.43
CA GLU A 15 -11.16 7.80 15.38
C GLU A 15 -9.84 7.08 15.67
N TYR A 16 -9.07 6.80 14.63
CA TYR A 16 -7.79 6.12 14.82
C TYR A 16 -6.84 7.06 15.57
N PRO A 17 -6.07 6.59 16.55
CA PRO A 17 -5.09 7.42 17.25
C PRO A 17 -4.10 8.01 16.23
N GLY A 18 -3.94 9.34 16.22
CA GLY A 18 -3.14 10.03 15.20
C GLY A 18 -3.89 10.31 13.88
N GLY A 19 -5.20 10.09 13.85
CA GLY A 19 -6.07 10.45 12.74
C GLY A 19 -5.88 9.60 11.49
N LYS A 20 -6.32 10.15 10.35
CA LYS A 20 -6.33 9.45 9.06
C LYS A 20 -4.92 9.19 8.51
N GLU A 21 -3.96 10.05 8.85
CA GLU A 21 -2.59 9.94 8.34
C GLU A 21 -1.82 8.81 9.03
N ALA A 22 -1.92 8.72 10.36
CA ALA A 22 -1.35 7.61 11.13
C ALA A 22 -1.94 6.27 10.67
N PHE A 23 -3.25 6.22 10.40
CA PHE A 23 -3.89 5.01 9.88
C PHE A 23 -3.34 4.60 8.51
N LYS A 24 -3.19 5.56 7.58
CA LYS A 24 -2.57 5.30 6.26
C LYS A 24 -1.12 4.81 6.40
N LYS A 25 -0.38 5.38 7.34
CA LYS A 25 1.00 4.98 7.62
C LYS A 25 1.05 3.54 8.16
N TYR A 26 0.22 3.23 9.15
CA TYR A 26 0.06 1.88 9.69
C TYR A 26 -0.24 0.86 8.60
N ILE A 27 -1.20 1.14 7.71
CA ILE A 27 -1.51 0.25 6.60
C ILE A 27 -0.26 0.04 5.75
N LYS A 28 0.42 1.09 5.32
CA LYS A 28 1.62 0.96 4.47
C LYS A 28 2.73 0.14 5.13
N GLU A 29 2.93 0.27 6.43
CA GLU A 29 3.99 -0.41 7.18
C GLU A 29 3.65 -1.89 7.45
N ASN A 30 2.37 -2.23 7.64
CA ASN A 30 1.95 -3.58 8.02
C ASN A 30 1.34 -4.39 6.86
N LEU A 31 1.08 -3.75 5.72
CA LEU A 31 0.52 -4.37 4.52
C LEU A 31 1.55 -5.34 3.93
N LYS A 32 1.19 -6.62 3.94
CA LYS A 32 1.92 -7.68 3.27
C LYS A 32 1.20 -7.99 1.97
N TYR A 33 1.96 -8.09 0.90
CA TYR A 33 1.42 -8.46 -0.40
C TYR A 33 1.42 -9.99 -0.51
N PRO A 34 0.25 -10.64 -0.70
CA PRO A 34 0.20 -12.08 -0.91
C PRO A 34 1.01 -12.51 -2.12
N GLU A 35 1.68 -13.66 -2.04
CA GLU A 35 2.47 -14.20 -3.17
C GLU A 35 1.59 -14.47 -4.39
N GLU A 36 0.36 -14.95 -4.19
CA GLU A 36 -0.60 -15.16 -5.26
C GLU A 36 -0.93 -13.86 -6.02
N ALA A 37 -1.14 -12.77 -5.30
CA ALA A 37 -1.42 -11.47 -5.90
C ALA A 37 -0.18 -10.91 -6.65
N LEU A 38 1.03 -11.19 -6.17
CA LEU A 38 2.28 -10.84 -6.87
C LEU A 38 2.44 -11.62 -8.18
N GLN A 39 2.21 -12.93 -8.14
CA GLN A 39 2.31 -13.81 -9.31
C GLN A 39 1.29 -13.44 -10.39
N LYS A 40 0.03 -13.20 -9.98
CA LYS A 40 -1.07 -12.80 -10.87
C LYS A 40 -1.03 -11.32 -11.25
N ARG A 41 -0.07 -10.54 -10.72
CA ARG A 41 0.08 -9.08 -10.91
C ARG A 41 -1.24 -8.33 -10.69
N VAL A 42 -1.99 -8.71 -9.65
CA VAL A 42 -3.29 -8.11 -9.35
C VAL A 42 -3.06 -6.84 -8.54
N GLU A 43 -3.52 -5.69 -9.03
CA GLU A 43 -3.51 -4.42 -8.31
C GLU A 43 -4.93 -3.86 -8.17
N GLY A 44 -5.14 -3.00 -7.17
CA GLY A 44 -6.42 -2.31 -7.02
C GLY A 44 -6.72 -1.90 -5.59
N GLY A 45 -8.00 -1.66 -5.30
CA GLY A 45 -8.46 -1.33 -3.95
C GLY A 45 -9.50 -2.30 -3.44
N VAL A 46 -9.25 -2.90 -2.27
CA VAL A 46 -10.24 -3.67 -1.52
C VAL A 46 -11.09 -2.70 -0.72
N GLN A 47 -12.42 -2.82 -0.82
CA GLN A 47 -13.35 -2.07 0.01
C GLN A 47 -13.97 -3.01 1.04
N LEU A 48 -13.91 -2.58 2.29
CA LEU A 48 -14.40 -3.34 3.43
C LEU A 48 -15.16 -2.42 4.37
N SER A 49 -16.11 -3.00 5.09
CA SER A 49 -16.85 -2.35 6.14
C SER A 49 -16.57 -3.06 7.45
N ALA A 50 -16.39 -2.32 8.54
CA ALA A 50 -16.22 -2.88 9.86
C ALA A 50 -17.04 -2.11 10.88
N ALA A 51 -17.59 -2.80 11.87
CA ALA A 51 -18.20 -2.15 13.02
C ALA A 51 -17.12 -1.81 14.05
N ILE A 52 -17.26 -0.65 14.70
CA ILE A 52 -16.35 -0.20 15.75
C ILE A 52 -17.19 0.10 16.97
N ASP A 53 -16.78 -0.48 18.10
CA ASP A 53 -17.41 -0.29 19.40
C ASP A 53 -16.97 1.04 20.05
N ASP A 54 -17.68 1.51 21.07
CA ASP A 54 -17.32 2.73 21.79
C ASP A 54 -15.96 2.62 22.50
N ASN A 55 -15.50 1.40 22.79
CA ASN A 55 -14.15 1.14 23.32
C ASN A 55 -13.05 1.21 22.25
N GLY A 56 -13.41 1.32 20.97
CA GLY A 56 -12.45 1.35 19.85
C GLY A 56 -12.05 -0.03 19.32
N ASN A 57 -12.70 -1.09 19.80
CA ASN A 57 -12.53 -2.45 19.27
C ASN A 57 -13.22 -2.58 17.92
N VAL A 58 -12.57 -3.25 16.97
CA VAL A 58 -13.15 -3.58 15.67
C VAL A 58 -13.93 -4.89 15.80
N LEU A 59 -15.15 -4.90 15.29
CA LEU A 59 -16.10 -6.00 15.30
C LEU A 59 -16.70 -6.14 13.90
N ASP A 60 -17.15 -7.34 13.52
CA ASP A 60 -17.90 -7.58 12.27
C ASP A 60 -17.24 -6.95 11.03
N VAL A 61 -16.06 -7.45 10.63
CA VAL A 61 -15.41 -7.03 9.38
C VAL A 61 -16.06 -7.77 8.20
N THR A 62 -16.46 -7.03 7.17
CA THR A 62 -17.12 -7.55 5.97
C THR A 62 -16.51 -6.92 4.74
N VAL A 63 -16.04 -7.74 3.78
CA VAL A 63 -15.53 -7.27 2.50
C VAL A 63 -16.69 -6.95 1.56
N GLU A 64 -16.84 -5.67 1.18
CA GLU A 64 -17.89 -5.24 0.25
C GLU A 64 -17.45 -5.41 -1.21
N LYS A 65 -16.18 -5.11 -1.50
CA LYS A 65 -15.60 -5.27 -2.83
C LYS A 65 -14.19 -5.84 -2.70
N GLY A 66 -14.05 -7.10 -3.05
CA GLY A 66 -12.77 -7.79 -3.06
C GLY A 66 -12.01 -7.66 -4.36
N LEU A 67 -10.70 -7.93 -4.29
CA LEU A 67 -9.81 -8.07 -5.46
C LEU A 67 -9.48 -9.54 -5.75
N GLY A 68 -9.61 -10.44 -4.77
CA GLY A 68 -9.15 -11.83 -4.84
C GLY A 68 -7.64 -11.97 -4.65
N ALA A 69 -7.13 -13.17 -4.94
CA ALA A 69 -5.71 -13.55 -4.86
C ALA A 69 -5.05 -13.32 -3.47
N GLY A 70 -5.84 -13.44 -2.41
CA GLY A 70 -5.41 -13.28 -1.02
C GLY A 70 -5.37 -11.83 -0.51
N CYS A 71 -5.67 -10.84 -1.36
CA CYS A 71 -5.68 -9.43 -0.95
C CYS A 71 -6.80 -9.13 0.07
N ASP A 72 -7.91 -9.87 -0.03
CA ASP A 72 -9.08 -9.68 0.82
C ASP A 72 -8.80 -10.13 2.26
N GLU A 73 -8.12 -11.25 2.41
CA GLU A 73 -7.73 -11.83 3.71
C GLU A 73 -6.70 -10.93 4.40
N GLU A 74 -5.70 -10.43 3.67
CA GLU A 74 -4.74 -9.47 4.20
C GLU A 74 -5.40 -8.14 4.60
N ALA A 75 -6.39 -7.69 3.83
CA ALA A 75 -7.14 -6.49 4.16
C ALA A 75 -7.98 -6.66 5.44
N VAL A 76 -8.62 -7.81 5.63
CA VAL A 76 -9.35 -8.16 6.86
C VAL A 76 -8.39 -8.21 8.05
N ARG A 77 -7.27 -8.93 7.92
CA ARG A 77 -6.24 -9.04 8.96
C ARG A 77 -5.75 -7.68 9.43
N LEU A 78 -5.49 -6.75 8.52
CA LEU A 78 -5.04 -5.40 8.89
C LEU A 78 -6.07 -4.63 9.72
N ILE A 79 -7.35 -4.81 9.42
CA ILE A 79 -8.44 -4.06 10.05
C ILE A 79 -8.79 -4.66 11.41
N GLU A 80 -8.71 -5.98 11.55
CA GLU A 80 -8.87 -6.66 12.83
C GLU A 80 -7.74 -6.33 13.82
N ASN A 81 -6.51 -6.18 13.35
CA ASN A 81 -5.36 -5.82 14.19
C ASN A 81 -5.28 -4.32 14.55
N VAL A 82 -6.22 -3.51 14.07
CA VAL A 82 -6.25 -2.08 14.35
C VAL A 82 -7.10 -1.81 15.58
N GLN A 83 -6.55 -1.05 16.52
CA GLN A 83 -7.28 -0.50 17.65
C GLN A 83 -7.59 0.98 17.42
N PHE A 84 -8.87 1.36 17.51
CA PHE A 84 -9.31 2.75 17.44
C PHE A 84 -9.30 3.39 18.84
N GLY A 85 -9.28 4.73 18.88
CA GLY A 85 -9.45 5.46 20.12
C GLY A 85 -10.89 5.32 20.63
N GLY A 86 -11.05 4.89 21.89
CA GLY A 86 -12.35 4.82 22.55
C GLY A 86 -12.98 6.19 22.77
N VAL A 87 -14.31 6.25 22.78
CA VAL A 87 -15.09 7.48 22.84
C VAL A 87 -16.22 7.36 23.85
N LYS A 88 -16.27 8.31 24.79
CA LYS A 88 -17.32 8.39 25.80
C LYS A 88 -18.42 9.37 25.36
N ASN A 89 -19.60 8.84 25.01
CA ASN A 89 -20.75 9.64 24.59
C ASN A 89 -21.81 9.75 25.70
N ARG A 90 -21.59 10.56 26.75
CA ARG A 90 -22.60 10.90 27.80
C ARG A 90 -23.52 9.73 28.25
N GLY A 91 -22.97 8.52 28.39
CA GLY A 91 -23.71 7.31 28.81
C GLY A 91 -24.34 6.48 27.68
N VAL A 92 -24.28 6.92 26.43
CA VAL A 92 -24.75 6.19 25.25
C VAL A 92 -23.61 5.37 24.67
N ARG A 93 -23.76 4.05 24.67
CA ARG A 93 -22.89 3.13 23.91
C ARG A 93 -23.20 3.27 22.43
N LEU A 94 -22.16 3.26 21.59
CA LEU A 94 -22.30 3.49 20.16
C LEU A 94 -21.49 2.46 19.37
N LYS A 95 -22.20 1.62 18.61
CA LYS A 95 -21.60 0.77 17.57
C LYS A 95 -21.71 1.48 16.22
N THR A 96 -20.58 1.84 15.62
CA THR A 96 -20.55 2.58 14.35
C THR A 96 -19.95 1.72 13.24
N ARG A 97 -20.64 1.58 12.10
CA ARG A 97 -20.06 0.95 10.91
C ARG A 97 -19.25 1.96 10.11
N LYS A 98 -17.99 1.63 9.79
CA LYS A 98 -17.10 2.42 8.94
C LYS A 98 -16.71 1.65 7.69
N LYS A 99 -16.52 2.38 6.59
CA LYS A 99 -16.01 1.84 5.33
C LYS A 99 -14.56 2.24 5.15
N PHE A 100 -13.73 1.27 4.78
CA PHE A 100 -12.32 1.44 4.51
C PHE A 100 -12.03 1.01 3.07
N ARG A 101 -11.06 1.69 2.47
CA ARG A 101 -10.51 1.31 1.17
C ARG A 101 -9.00 1.15 1.32
N ILE A 102 -8.52 -0.07 1.12
CA ILE A 102 -7.10 -0.41 1.18
C ILE A 102 -6.60 -0.60 -0.24
N GLU A 103 -5.60 0.19 -0.63
CA GLU A 103 -5.00 0.12 -1.96
C GLU A 103 -3.79 -0.82 -1.96
N PHE A 104 -3.84 -1.86 -2.80
CA PHE A 104 -2.74 -2.74 -3.13
C PHE A 104 -2.10 -2.26 -4.43
N LYS A 105 -0.83 -1.84 -4.34
CA LYS A 105 -0.04 -1.37 -5.48
C LYS A 105 1.13 -2.29 -5.69
N LEU A 106 1.29 -2.78 -6.92
CA LEU A 106 2.46 -3.57 -7.28
C LEU A 106 3.74 -2.76 -7.03
N PRO A 107 4.77 -3.35 -6.40
CA PRO A 107 6.06 -2.71 -6.28
C PRO A 107 6.63 -2.54 -7.70
N LYS A 108 6.81 -1.28 -8.10
CA LYS A 108 7.47 -0.99 -9.39
C LYS A 108 8.88 -1.57 -9.33
N GLY A 109 9.23 -2.40 -10.32
CA GLY A 109 10.58 -2.95 -10.45
C GLY A 109 11.60 -1.83 -10.36
N LYS A 110 12.58 -1.97 -9.45
CA LYS A 110 13.68 -1.03 -9.33
C LYS A 110 14.48 -1.10 -10.63
N ASN A 111 14.38 -0.08 -11.50
CA ASN A 111 15.33 0.10 -12.59
C ASN A 111 16.69 0.44 -11.96
N LEU A 112 17.52 -0.58 -11.73
CA LEU A 112 18.90 -0.41 -11.28
C LEU A 112 19.66 0.30 -12.42
N LYS A 113 19.83 1.63 -12.30
CA LYS A 113 20.76 2.37 -13.16
C LYS A 113 22.17 1.98 -12.74
N TYR A 114 22.79 1.03 -13.43
CA TYR A 114 24.20 0.76 -13.27
C TYR A 114 25.00 1.83 -14.04
N THR A 115 25.66 2.72 -13.31
CA THR A 115 26.71 3.54 -13.89
C THR A 115 27.95 2.67 -14.00
N VAL A 116 28.28 2.22 -15.20
CA VAL A 116 29.60 1.63 -15.47
C VAL A 116 30.62 2.75 -15.24
N LYS A 117 31.21 2.82 -14.04
CA LYS A 117 32.45 3.56 -13.88
C LYS A 117 33.47 2.77 -14.67
N LYS A 118 33.85 3.25 -15.86
CA LYS A 118 35.02 2.76 -16.55
C LYS A 118 36.18 2.98 -15.58
N SER A 119 36.57 1.93 -14.85
CA SER A 119 37.79 1.94 -14.05
C SER A 119 38.90 2.38 -14.99
N PRO A 120 39.71 3.39 -14.63
CA PRO A 120 40.75 3.88 -15.52
C PRO A 120 41.65 2.69 -15.90
N GLU A 121 41.61 2.34 -17.19
CA GLU A 121 42.65 1.53 -17.83
C GLU A 121 43.99 2.17 -17.45
N LYS A 122 44.90 1.38 -16.86
CA LYS A 122 46.27 1.80 -16.63
C LYS A 122 46.82 2.33 -17.96
N THR A 123 47.05 3.64 -18.01
CA THR A 123 47.81 4.26 -19.09
C THR A 123 49.27 3.85 -18.92
N GLU A 124 49.75 2.95 -19.78
CA GLU A 124 51.16 2.87 -20.13
C GLU A 124 51.30 3.14 -21.64
N ALA A 125 52.09 4.17 -21.92
CA ALA A 125 52.72 4.52 -23.19
C ALA A 125 51.82 4.80 -24.41
N GLN A 126 51.70 6.09 -24.70
CA GLN A 126 51.39 6.61 -26.03
C GLN A 126 52.50 6.17 -27.01
N ASN A 127 52.14 5.47 -28.09
CA ASN A 127 52.26 5.96 -29.46
C ASN A 127 52.15 4.81 -30.48
N SER A 128 50.99 4.67 -31.13
CA SER A 128 50.88 4.36 -32.57
C SER A 128 49.41 4.12 -32.94
N LYS A 129 48.86 5.11 -33.64
CA LYS A 129 47.91 4.99 -34.75
C LYS A 129 47.32 3.58 -34.99
N PHE A 130 46.19 3.26 -34.35
CA PHE A 130 45.41 2.08 -34.70
C PHE A 130 43.96 2.46 -35.00
N LYS A 131 43.57 2.30 -36.27
CA LYS A 131 42.17 2.36 -36.74
C LYS A 131 41.45 1.15 -36.16
N GLY A 132 40.59 1.37 -35.16
CA GLY A 132 39.78 0.31 -34.57
C GLY A 132 38.52 0.03 -35.41
N CYS A 133 38.48 -1.13 -36.04
CA CYS A 133 37.30 -1.66 -36.73
C CYS A 133 36.18 -2.00 -35.73
N SER A 134 34.98 -1.51 -35.99
CA SER A 134 33.78 -1.93 -35.26
C SER A 134 33.23 -3.23 -35.84
N TYR A 135 32.99 -4.24 -35.00
CA TYR A 135 32.24 -5.43 -35.40
C TYR A 135 30.92 -5.46 -34.64
N SER A 136 29.82 -5.65 -35.37
CA SER A 136 28.50 -5.95 -34.80
C SER A 136 28.26 -7.44 -34.92
N ILE A 137 28.04 -8.12 -33.79
CA ILE A 137 27.73 -9.56 -33.77
C ILE A 137 26.26 -9.70 -33.37
N ASN A 138 25.40 -10.11 -34.31
CA ASN A 138 24.02 -10.48 -34.02
C ASN A 138 23.98 -11.99 -33.73
N LEU A 139 23.76 -12.36 -32.47
CA LEU A 139 23.60 -13.75 -32.06
C LEU A 139 22.11 -14.12 -32.12
N LYS A 140 21.75 -14.94 -33.11
CA LYS A 140 20.42 -15.56 -33.21
C LYS A 140 20.40 -16.77 -32.26
N PRO A 141 19.50 -16.82 -31.25
CA PRO A 141 19.40 -17.98 -30.38
C PRO A 141 18.93 -19.20 -31.20
N PRO A 142 19.57 -20.37 -31.04
CA PRO A 142 19.24 -21.54 -31.85
C PRO A 142 18.19 -22.46 -31.20
N TYR A 143 17.22 -22.88 -32.04
CA TYR A 143 16.27 -24.02 -31.96
C TYR A 143 15.10 -23.94 -30.96
N ASN A 144 13.93 -24.55 -31.16
CA ASN A 144 13.34 -25.34 -32.26
C ASN A 144 11.81 -25.11 -32.26
#